data_AF-A0A7G1IGW7-F1
#
_entry.id   AF-A0A7G1IGW7-F1
#
_cell.length_a   1.000
_cell.length_b   1.000
_cell.length_c   1.000
_cell.angle_alpha   90.00
_cell.angle_beta   90.00
_cell.angle_gamma   90.00
#
_symmetry.space_group_name_H-M   'P 1'
#
loop_
_entity.id
_entity.type
_entity.pdbx_description
1 polymer ?
#
loop_
_entity_poly.entity_id
_entity_poly.type
_entity_poly.pdbx_seq_one_letter_code
_entity_poly.pdbx_strand_id
1 'polypeptide(L)'
;MGGSGGFAHAAGGSAGPGGPGGKAGLIGDGGAGGAGGESVDGLSPGGDGANGGDAWLLGSGGSGGNGGSGAPAGQPGAGGAGGQIFGQHG
;
A
#
# COMPACT_ATOMS: atom_id res chain seq x y z
N MET A 1 5.81 -8.64 0.49
CA MET A 1 4.65 -7.84 0.92
C MET A 1 5.14 -6.63 1.67
N GLY A 2 4.44 -5.50 1.54
CA GLY A 2 4.69 -4.28 2.31
C GLY A 2 4.12 -4.39 3.72
N GLY A 3 4.84 -3.90 4.73
CA GLY A 3 4.39 -3.92 6.14
C GLY A 3 3.32 -2.87 6.42
N SER A 4 2.44 -3.09 7.40
CA SER A 4 1.42 -2.12 7.81
C SER A 4 2.02 -0.84 8.44
N GLY A 5 1.32 0.29 8.28
CA GLY A 5 1.66 1.57 8.87
C GLY A 5 1.46 1.61 10.38
N GLY A 6 2.25 2.43 11.07
CA GLY A 6 2.19 2.56 12.53
C GLY A 6 0.97 3.37 13.00
N PHE A 7 0.42 3.03 14.16
CA PHE A 7 -0.72 3.75 14.74
C PHE A 7 -0.34 5.15 15.25
N ALA A 8 -1.24 6.12 15.16
CA ALA A 8 -1.07 7.42 15.82
C ALA A 8 -1.63 7.41 17.24
N HIS A 9 -0.80 7.77 18.22
CA HIS A 9 -1.22 7.96 19.62
C HIS A 9 -1.53 9.45 19.88
N ALA A 10 -2.83 9.78 19.93
CA ALA A 10 -3.56 10.90 20.56
C ALA A 10 -2.92 12.29 20.83
N ALA A 11 -1.75 12.62 20.31
CA ALA A 11 -1.08 13.91 20.53
C ALA A 11 -0.86 14.65 19.19
N GLY A 12 -1.89 14.68 18.33
CA GLY A 12 -1.89 15.44 17.07
C GLY A 12 -0.95 14.91 15.98
N GLY A 13 -0.46 13.68 16.10
CA GLY A 13 0.32 13.02 15.06
C GLY A 13 -0.57 12.27 14.08
N SER A 14 -0.32 12.40 12.78
CA SER A 14 -0.96 11.55 11.77
C SER A 14 -0.53 10.10 11.93
N ALA A 15 -1.43 9.15 11.64
CA ALA A 15 -1.03 7.75 11.63
C ALA A 15 -0.04 7.47 10.50
N GLY A 16 0.87 6.52 10.73
CA GLY A 16 1.97 6.21 9.82
C GLY A 16 1.47 5.58 8.52
N PRO A 17 2.06 5.91 7.37
CA PRO A 17 1.70 5.29 6.11
C PRO A 17 2.08 3.80 6.09
N GLY A 18 1.37 3.03 5.27
CA GLY A 18 1.73 1.66 4.96
C GLY A 18 3.07 1.57 4.24
N GLY A 19 3.79 0.46 4.45
CA GLY A 19 5.02 0.13 3.76
C GLY A 19 4.77 -0.33 2.32
N PRO A 20 5.60 0.08 1.34
CA PRO A 20 5.38 -0.23 -0.07
C PRO A 20 5.42 -1.74 -0.34
N GLY A 21 4.62 -2.17 -1.32
CA GLY A 21 4.64 -3.51 -1.83
C GLY A 21 6.01 -3.88 -2.41
N GLY A 22 6.46 -5.10 -2.11
CA GLY A 22 7.73 -5.64 -2.61
C GLY A 22 7.69 -5.84 -4.12
N LYS A 23 8.77 -5.51 -4.82
CA LYS A 23 8.84 -5.67 -6.28
C LYS A 23 9.08 -7.16 -6.60
N ALA A 24 8.47 -7.66 -7.67
CA ALA A 24 8.80 -9.01 -8.12
C ALA A 24 10.22 -9.07 -8.72
N GLY A 25 10.80 -10.27 -8.72
CA GLY A 25 11.97 -10.57 -9.55
C GLY A 25 11.60 -10.68 -11.04
N LEU A 26 12.51 -11.23 -11.86
CA LEU A 26 12.26 -11.44 -13.29
C LEU A 26 10.95 -12.21 -13.53
N ILE A 27 10.67 -13.22 -12.71
CA ILE A 27 9.41 -13.96 -12.70
C ILE A 27 8.82 -13.86 -11.29
N GLY A 28 7.57 -13.42 -11.19
CA GLY A 28 6.82 -13.34 -9.94
C GLY A 28 5.82 -12.19 -9.92
N ASP A 29 4.86 -12.28 -9.01
CA ASP A 29 3.91 -11.21 -8.75
C ASP A 29 4.52 -10.14 -7.83
N GLY A 30 4.12 -8.89 -8.06
CA GLY A 30 4.39 -7.81 -7.14
C GLY A 30 3.68 -8.05 -5.81
N GLY A 31 4.36 -7.76 -4.71
CA GLY A 31 3.81 -7.91 -3.37
C GLY A 31 2.76 -6.84 -3.06
N ALA A 32 1.71 -7.18 -2.32
CA ALA A 32 0.73 -6.20 -1.84
C ALA A 32 1.37 -5.08 -1.02
N GLY A 33 0.86 -3.86 -1.16
CA GLY A 33 1.19 -2.70 -0.34
C GLY A 33 0.60 -2.83 1.07
N GLY A 34 1.29 -2.30 2.06
CA GLY A 34 0.83 -2.30 3.45
C GLY A 34 -0.33 -1.35 3.66
N ALA A 35 -1.26 -1.72 4.55
CA ALA A 35 -2.32 -0.81 4.99
C ALA A 35 -1.72 0.38 5.76
N GLY A 36 -2.35 1.54 5.66
CA GLY A 36 -2.02 2.70 6.47
C GLY A 36 -2.42 2.51 7.93
N GLY A 37 -1.78 3.26 8.83
CA GLY A 37 -2.03 3.17 10.26
C GLY A 37 -3.36 3.80 10.66
N GLU A 38 -3.96 3.28 11.72
CA GLU A 38 -5.20 3.80 12.29
C GLU A 38 -4.92 4.96 13.28
N SER A 39 -5.78 5.97 13.29
CA SER A 39 -5.82 7.02 14.32
C SER A 39 -6.71 6.54 15.49
N VAL A 40 -6.12 6.41 16.68
CA VAL A 40 -6.85 5.91 17.86
C VAL A 40 -7.73 6.96 18.54
N ASP A 41 -7.48 8.24 18.25
CA ASP A 41 -8.23 9.39 18.76
C ASP A 41 -9.43 9.76 17.85
N GLY A 42 -9.54 9.18 16.65
CA GLY A 42 -10.64 9.38 15.70
C GLY A 42 -10.75 10.80 15.12
N LEU A 43 -9.88 11.70 15.57
CA LEU A 43 -9.81 13.11 15.18
C LEU A 43 -8.56 13.40 14.35
N SER A 44 -7.52 12.57 14.46
CA SER A 44 -6.31 12.71 13.66
C SER A 44 -6.48 12.02 12.30
N PRO A 45 -5.75 12.46 11.25
CA PRO A 45 -5.78 11.79 9.97
C PRO A 45 -5.28 10.35 10.07
N GLY A 46 -5.97 9.44 9.37
CA GLY A 46 -5.50 8.07 9.16
C GLY A 46 -4.28 8.04 8.24
N GLY A 47 -3.46 7.01 8.35
CA GLY A 47 -2.28 6.84 7.52
C GLY A 47 -2.68 6.38 6.12
N ASP A 48 -1.98 6.83 5.09
CA ASP A 48 -2.24 6.36 3.73
C ASP A 48 -1.78 4.91 3.55
N GLY A 49 -2.54 4.15 2.75
CA GLY A 49 -2.14 2.83 2.29
C GLY A 49 -1.01 2.92 1.27
N ALA A 50 -0.11 1.94 1.28
CA ALA A 50 1.03 1.93 0.37
C ALA A 50 0.65 1.35 -1.00
N ASN A 51 1.33 1.79 -2.06
CA ASN A 51 1.17 1.15 -3.36
C ASN A 51 1.64 -0.31 -3.35
N GLY A 52 0.94 -1.14 -4.13
CA GLY A 52 1.38 -2.49 -4.46
C GLY A 52 2.70 -2.47 -5.22
N GLY A 53 3.45 -3.57 -5.14
CA GLY A 53 4.68 -3.73 -5.88
C GLY A 53 4.40 -4.08 -7.33
N ASP A 54 5.30 -3.68 -8.23
CA ASP A 54 5.19 -4.02 -9.64
C ASP A 54 5.77 -5.41 -9.90
N ALA A 55 5.22 -6.10 -10.90
CA ALA A 55 5.84 -7.26 -11.52
C ALA A 55 6.78 -6.81 -12.65
N TRP A 56 7.83 -7.61 -12.94
CA TRP A 56 8.87 -7.23 -13.90
C TRP A 56 8.65 -7.80 -15.31
N LEU A 57 8.97 -9.08 -15.55
CA LEU A 57 8.76 -9.71 -16.87
C LEU A 57 7.47 -10.53 -16.91
N LEU A 58 7.32 -11.45 -15.97
CA LEU A 58 6.22 -12.39 -15.86
C LEU A 58 5.57 -12.28 -14.49
N GLY A 59 4.31 -11.83 -14.43
CA GLY A 59 3.54 -11.76 -13.19
C GLY A 59 2.54 -10.63 -13.18
N SER A 60 1.78 -10.54 -12.10
CA SER A 60 0.74 -9.55 -11.82
C SER A 60 1.28 -8.51 -10.86
N GLY A 61 0.85 -7.26 -10.99
CA GLY A 61 1.14 -6.26 -9.97
C GLY A 61 0.45 -6.59 -8.65
N GLY A 62 1.05 -6.21 -7.54
CA GLY A 62 0.47 -6.37 -6.21
C GLY A 62 -0.70 -5.42 -5.97
N SER A 63 -1.65 -5.78 -5.11
CA SER A 63 -2.70 -4.85 -4.70
C SER A 63 -2.14 -3.69 -3.88
N GLY A 64 -2.75 -2.51 -3.96
CA GLY A 64 -2.48 -1.42 -3.02
C GLY A 64 -2.98 -1.77 -1.61
N GLY A 65 -2.38 -1.13 -0.60
CA GLY A 65 -2.83 -1.20 0.77
C GLY A 65 -4.02 -0.27 1.02
N ASN A 66 -4.88 -0.63 1.97
CA ASN A 66 -5.99 0.23 2.37
C ASN A 66 -5.48 1.46 3.16
N GLY A 67 -6.16 2.59 3.05
CA GLY A 67 -5.94 3.70 3.97
C GLY A 67 -6.44 3.36 5.38
N GLY A 68 -5.74 3.85 6.40
CA GLY A 68 -6.14 3.68 7.79
C GLY A 68 -7.27 4.62 8.19
N SER A 69 -8.01 4.27 9.24
CA SER A 69 -9.10 5.09 9.77
C SER A 69 -8.60 6.35 10.47
N GLY A 70 -9.40 7.42 10.37
CA GLY A 70 -9.14 8.73 10.96
C GLY A 70 -10.07 9.79 10.39
N ALA A 71 -9.87 11.06 10.79
CA ALA A 71 -10.64 12.19 10.30
C ALA A 71 -9.71 13.29 9.75
N PRO A 72 -9.44 13.33 8.43
CA PRO A 72 -9.95 12.43 7.40
C PRO A 72 -9.27 11.06 7.41
N ALA A 73 -9.94 10.06 6.82
CA ALA A 73 -9.35 8.75 6.60
C ALA A 73 -8.18 8.84 5.61
N GLY A 74 -7.21 7.94 5.77
CA GLY A 74 -6.09 7.82 4.84
C GLY A 74 -6.54 7.40 3.45
N GLN A 75 -5.79 7.78 2.43
CA GLN A 75 -6.04 7.36 1.05
C GLN A 75 -5.62 5.90 0.84
N PRO A 76 -6.35 5.14 0.01
CA PRO A 76 -5.88 3.82 -0.41
C PRO A 76 -4.68 3.94 -1.35
N GLY A 77 -3.76 2.98 -1.25
CA GLY A 77 -2.65 2.84 -2.17
C GLY A 77 -3.09 2.32 -3.53
N ALA A 78 -2.35 2.68 -4.57
CA ALA A 78 -2.57 2.16 -5.92
C ALA A 78 -2.13 0.69 -6.04
N GLY A 79 -2.75 -0.06 -6.95
CA GLY A 79 -2.22 -1.35 -7.39
C GLY A 79 -0.90 -1.16 -8.15
N GLY A 80 -0.01 -2.15 -8.07
CA GLY A 80 1.20 -2.23 -8.86
C GLY A 80 0.92 -2.60 -10.31
N ALA A 81 1.86 -2.33 -11.19
CA ALA A 81 1.82 -2.71 -12.60
C ALA A 81 2.10 -4.21 -12.78
N GLY A 82 1.43 -4.81 -13.78
CA GLY A 82 1.72 -6.17 -14.23
C GLY A 82 3.04 -6.26 -15.00
N GLY A 83 3.56 -7.48 -15.13
CA GLY A 83 4.79 -7.77 -15.85
C GLY A 83 4.65 -7.42 -17.33
N GLN A 84 5.77 -7.02 -17.93
CA GLN A 84 5.78 -6.49 -19.30
C GLN A 84 5.13 -7.44 -20.31
N ILE A 85 5.27 -8.76 -20.15
CA ILE A 85 4.71 -9.69 -21.13
C ILE A 85 3.20 -9.96 -20.95
N PHE A 86 2.62 -9.71 -19.77
CA PHE A 86 1.17 -9.65 -19.59
C PHE A 86 0.58 -8.31 -20.04
N GLY A 87 1.43 -7.28 -20.20
CA GLY A 87 1.08 -5.97 -20.79
C GLY A 87 1.32 -5.84 -22.29
N GLN A 88 1.92 -6.85 -22.94
CA GLN A 88 2.09 -6.88 -24.40
C GLN A 88 0.99 -7.75 -25.04
N HIS A 89 -0.10 -7.09 -25.41
CA HIS A 89 -1.10 -7.52 -26.40
C HIS A 89 -1.95 -8.77 -26.07
N GLY A 90 -3.21 -8.49 -25.74
CA GLY A 90 -4.34 -8.91 -26.57
C GLY A 90 -4.94 -7.68 -27.24
#